data_AF-A0A355WKL1-F1
#
_entry.id   AF-A0A355WKL1-F1
#
_cell.length_a   1.000
_cell.length_b   1.000
_cell.length_c   1.000
_cell.angle_alpha   90.00
_cell.angle_beta   90.00
_cell.angle_gamma   90.00
#
_symmetry.space_group_name_H-M   'P 1'
#
loop_
_entity.id
_entity.type
_entity.pdbx_description
1 polymer ?
#
loop_
_entity_poly.entity_id
_entity_poly.type
_entity_poly.pdbx_seq_one_letter_code
_entity_poly.pdbx_strand_id
1 'polypeptide(L)'
;MQKAVNIGRAGLLSLSLSSCTLTPEQLGKANVFIAKYRGCSSCGGSNCYFINSPVRFSSKSVRLPGRDLAFYANADNMKYVDGDSRRWVATRGTLTDGASIPALFVPITGNLLTPEFANAGALNDAIASGGI
;
A
#
# COMPACT_ATOMS: atom_id res chain seq x y z
N MET A 1 -18.69 70.37 25.40
CA MET A 1 -17.97 69.83 24.23
C MET A 1 -17.92 68.32 24.37
N GLN A 2 -18.57 67.61 23.45
CA GLN A 2 -18.72 66.16 23.42
C GLN A 2 -17.42 65.49 22.95
N LYS A 3 -17.10 64.32 23.50
CA LYS A 3 -16.42 63.26 22.73
C LYS A 3 -16.92 61.90 23.22
N ALA A 4 -17.66 61.25 22.33
CA ALA A 4 -18.20 59.91 22.50
C ALA A 4 -17.07 58.86 22.46
N VAL A 5 -17.12 57.91 23.38
CA VAL A 5 -16.28 56.69 23.36
C VAL A 5 -17.03 55.65 22.52
N ASN A 6 -16.39 55.19 21.45
CA ASN A 6 -16.95 54.26 20.48
C ASN A 6 -16.78 52.82 20.99
N ILE A 7 -17.89 52.12 21.19
CA ILE A 7 -17.93 50.71 21.64
C ILE A 7 -17.79 49.82 20.41
N GLY A 8 -16.57 49.32 20.19
CA GLY A 8 -16.23 48.38 19.12
C GLY A 8 -16.67 46.95 19.45
N ARG A 9 -17.69 46.51 18.72
CA ARG A 9 -18.32 45.18 18.64
C ARG A 9 -17.43 43.96 18.95
N ALA A 10 -17.98 43.08 19.79
CA ALA A 10 -17.61 41.68 19.93
C ALA A 10 -17.83 40.93 18.59
N GLY A 11 -16.76 40.38 18.02
CA GLY A 11 -16.82 39.43 16.91
C GLY A 11 -16.91 38.00 17.43
N LEU A 12 -18.10 37.40 17.41
CA LEU A 12 -18.24 35.95 17.48
C LEU A 12 -17.74 35.35 16.17
N LEU A 13 -16.58 34.68 16.19
CA LEU A 13 -16.17 33.79 15.10
C LEU A 13 -16.94 32.46 15.23
N SER A 14 -18.01 32.33 14.45
CA SER A 14 -18.70 31.06 14.24
C SER A 14 -17.85 30.15 13.35
N LEU A 15 -17.20 29.12 13.91
CA LEU A 15 -16.62 28.04 13.11
C LEU A 15 -17.73 27.12 12.61
N SER A 16 -18.19 27.33 11.37
CA SER A 16 -19.04 26.38 10.68
C SER A 16 -18.20 25.18 10.21
N LEU A 17 -18.37 24.01 10.84
CA LEU A 17 -17.94 22.73 10.26
C LEU A 17 -18.83 22.44 9.04
N SER A 18 -18.35 22.78 7.85
CA SER A 18 -18.92 22.24 6.62
C SER A 18 -18.50 20.77 6.50
N SER A 19 -19.42 19.86 6.79
CA SER A 19 -19.31 18.47 6.39
C SER A 19 -19.34 18.40 4.86
N CYS A 20 -18.22 18.04 4.22
CA CYS A 20 -18.22 17.67 2.81
C CYS A 20 -18.92 16.32 2.65
N THR A 21 -20.23 16.34 2.49
CA THR A 21 -21.00 15.18 2.02
C THR A 21 -20.80 15.05 0.52
N LEU A 22 -20.02 14.05 0.08
CA LEU A 22 -19.88 13.74 -1.34
C LEU A 22 -21.24 13.26 -1.87
N THR A 23 -21.79 13.98 -2.84
CA THR A 23 -23.06 13.62 -3.50
C THR A 23 -22.82 12.49 -4.51
N PRO A 24 -23.82 11.62 -4.79
CA PRO A 24 -23.70 10.52 -5.76
C PRO A 24 -23.27 10.99 -7.16
N GLU A 25 -23.56 12.23 -7.52
CA GLU A 25 -23.15 12.84 -8.79
C GLU A 25 -21.63 13.04 -8.90
N GLN A 26 -20.92 13.17 -7.76
CA GLN A 26 -19.45 13.22 -7.70
C GLN A 26 -18.81 11.83 -7.87
N LEU A 27 -19.55 10.74 -7.60
CA LEU A 27 -19.08 9.37 -7.89
C LEU A 27 -19.10 9.05 -9.39
N GLY A 28 -19.95 9.71 -10.18
CA GLY A 28 -20.05 9.51 -11.64
C GLY A 28 -18.97 10.22 -12.47
N LYS A 29 -18.21 11.14 -11.85
CA LYS A 29 -17.10 11.89 -12.46
C LYS A 29 -15.75 11.62 -11.78
N ALA A 30 -15.65 10.55 -11.00
CA ALA A 30 -14.37 9.92 -10.82
C ALA A 30 -13.96 9.39 -12.19
N ASN A 31 -13.30 10.23 -12.99
CA ASN A 31 -12.43 9.75 -14.05
C ASN A 31 -11.71 8.57 -13.43
N VAL A 32 -11.91 7.38 -13.98
CA VAL A 32 -11.11 6.22 -13.61
C VAL A 32 -9.69 6.66 -13.94
N PHE A 33 -9.01 7.21 -12.94
CA PHE A 33 -7.59 7.16 -12.87
C PHE A 33 -7.36 5.66 -12.79
N ILE A 34 -7.25 5.03 -13.96
CA ILE A 34 -6.27 3.99 -14.15
C ILE A 34 -4.97 4.74 -13.82
N ALA A 35 -4.69 4.88 -12.52
CA ALA A 35 -3.34 5.07 -12.05
C ALA A 35 -2.60 4.02 -12.83
N LYS A 36 -1.71 4.46 -13.73
CA LYS A 36 -1.01 3.61 -14.67
C LYS A 36 -0.26 2.61 -13.80
N TYR A 37 -0.91 1.49 -13.48
CA TYR A 37 -0.38 0.49 -12.60
C TYR A 37 0.64 -0.18 -13.49
N ARG A 38 1.86 0.37 -13.49
CA ARG A 38 3.04 -0.40 -13.82
C ARG A 38 3.08 -1.46 -12.73
N GLY A 39 2.35 -2.55 -12.96
CA GLY A 39 2.55 -3.76 -12.20
C GLY A 39 4.05 -4.00 -12.21
N CYS A 40 4.61 -4.30 -11.04
CA CYS A 40 6.02 -4.64 -10.91
C CYS A 40 6.36 -5.99 -11.58
N SER A 41 5.60 -6.40 -12.61
CA SER A 41 5.83 -7.60 -13.40
C SER A 41 6.92 -7.38 -14.44
N SER A 42 7.09 -6.17 -14.99
CA SER A 42 8.28 -5.78 -15.76
C SER A 42 8.31 -4.27 -16.00
N CYS A 43 9.19 -3.55 -15.32
CA CYS A 43 9.43 -2.14 -15.63
C CYS A 43 10.29 -2.04 -16.89
N GLY A 44 9.63 -1.99 -18.05
CA GLY A 44 10.25 -1.65 -19.32
C GLY A 44 10.91 -0.27 -19.27
N GLY A 45 12.24 -0.27 -19.42
CA GLY A 45 13.12 0.88 -19.58
C GLY A 45 13.79 1.30 -18.27
N SER A 46 14.96 0.75 -17.93
CA SER A 46 15.86 1.18 -16.84
C SER A 46 15.24 1.48 -15.46
N ASN A 47 14.01 1.00 -15.23
CA ASN A 47 13.09 1.35 -14.15
C ASN A 47 12.90 0.12 -13.25
N CYS A 48 12.56 0.34 -11.98
CA CYS A 48 12.57 -0.60 -10.87
C CYS A 48 12.40 -2.10 -11.18
N TYR A 49 13.25 -2.97 -10.64
CA TYR A 49 13.20 -4.40 -10.94
C TYR A 49 13.62 -5.29 -9.77
N PHE A 50 13.09 -6.51 -9.75
CA PHE A 50 13.56 -7.56 -8.83
C PHE A 50 14.80 -8.24 -9.41
N ILE A 51 15.85 -8.40 -8.61
CA ILE A 51 17.12 -8.99 -9.06
C ILE A 51 17.05 -10.52 -9.06
N ASN A 52 16.38 -11.10 -8.05
CA ASN A 52 16.31 -12.55 -7.85
C ASN A 52 14.86 -13.03 -7.70
N SER A 53 14.04 -12.63 -8.68
CA SER A 53 12.65 -13.09 -8.83
C SER A 53 12.58 -14.43 -9.57
N PRO A 54 11.58 -15.29 -9.27
CA PRO A 54 10.58 -15.10 -8.22
C PRO A 54 11.16 -15.30 -6.82
N VAL A 55 10.64 -14.57 -5.84
CA VAL A 55 10.94 -14.80 -4.43
C VAL A 55 10.63 -16.26 -4.08
N ARG A 56 11.54 -16.87 -3.33
CA ARG A 56 11.41 -18.27 -2.88
C ARG A 56 10.93 -18.28 -1.45
N PHE A 57 10.04 -19.20 -1.13
CA PHE A 57 9.47 -19.34 0.20
C PHE A 57 9.92 -20.64 0.88
N SER A 58 10.00 -20.61 2.20
CA SER A 58 10.12 -21.84 2.99
C SER A 58 8.85 -22.67 2.87
N SER A 59 8.97 -24.00 2.94
CA SER A 59 7.81 -24.91 2.89
C SER A 59 6.88 -24.82 4.10
N LYS A 60 7.35 -24.24 5.21
CA LYS A 60 6.57 -24.11 6.44
C LYS A 60 5.77 -22.80 6.41
N SER A 61 4.46 -22.91 6.62
CA SER A 61 3.58 -21.78 6.83
C SER A 61 3.45 -21.42 8.32
N VAL A 62 3.10 -20.16 8.57
CA VAL A 62 2.81 -19.59 9.89
C VAL A 62 1.46 -18.88 9.81
N ARG A 63 0.61 -19.06 10.83
CA ARG A 63 -0.61 -18.25 10.97
C ARG A 63 -0.39 -17.20 12.06
N LEU A 64 -0.60 -15.94 11.69
CA LEU A 64 -0.50 -14.82 12.62
C LEU A 64 -1.87 -14.59 13.29
N PRO A 65 -1.91 -14.25 14.59
CA PRO A 65 -3.17 -13.91 15.26
C PRO A 65 -3.91 -12.78 14.56
N GLY A 66 -5.22 -12.95 14.33
CA GLY A 66 -6.06 -11.95 13.67
C GLY A 66 -5.82 -11.80 12.16
N ARG A 67 -5.13 -12.74 11.52
CA ARG A 67 -4.97 -12.81 10.06
C ARG A 67 -5.59 -14.08 9.50
N ASP A 68 -6.36 -13.94 8.43
CA ASP A 68 -7.07 -15.06 7.81
C ASP A 68 -6.16 -15.93 6.93
N LEU A 69 -5.16 -15.29 6.31
CA LEU A 69 -4.22 -15.92 5.38
C LEU A 69 -3.02 -16.53 6.12
N ALA A 70 -2.46 -17.57 5.50
CA ALA A 70 -1.21 -18.15 5.95
C ALA A 70 -0.03 -17.35 5.40
N PHE A 71 0.97 -17.14 6.25
CA PHE A 71 2.22 -16.46 5.92
C PHE A 71 3.32 -17.48 5.67
N TYR A 72 4.23 -17.14 4.76
CA TYR A 72 5.39 -17.93 4.41
C TYR A 72 6.64 -17.06 4.55
N ALA A 73 7.70 -17.63 5.09
CA ALA A 73 8.97 -16.93 5.21
C ALA A 73 9.73 -16.96 3.87
N ASN A 74 10.36 -15.84 3.52
CA ASN A 74 11.35 -15.80 2.43
C ASN A 74 12.48 -16.81 2.74
N ALA A 75 12.73 -17.73 1.82
CA ALA A 75 13.79 -18.73 1.94
C ALA A 75 15.19 -18.11 1.79
N ASP A 76 15.27 -17.06 0.95
CA ASP A 76 16.48 -16.32 0.59
C ASP A 76 16.21 -14.81 0.72
N ASN A 77 17.25 -13.98 0.76
CA ASN A 77 17.07 -12.52 0.68
C ASN A 77 16.47 -12.13 -0.68
N MET A 78 15.35 -11.40 -0.71
CA MET A 78 14.80 -10.85 -1.95
C MET A 78 15.35 -9.44 -2.18
N LYS A 79 15.81 -9.16 -3.40
CA LYS A 79 16.46 -7.90 -3.76
C LYS A 79 15.65 -7.16 -4.82
N TYR A 80 15.47 -5.87 -4.59
CA TYR A 80 14.73 -4.97 -5.47
C TYR A 80 15.53 -3.70 -5.71
N VAL A 81 15.50 -3.19 -6.94
CA VAL A 81 16.03 -1.88 -7.30
C VAL A 81 14.83 -0.96 -7.53
N ASP A 82 14.79 0.20 -6.89
CA ASP A 82 13.71 1.18 -7.08
C ASP A 82 13.98 2.15 -8.25
N GLY A 83 13.15 3.18 -8.38
CA GLY A 83 13.24 4.18 -9.45
C GLY A 83 14.43 5.13 -9.28
N ASP A 84 14.96 5.24 -8.07
CA ASP A 84 16.13 6.06 -7.72
C ASP A 84 17.43 5.24 -7.80
N SER A 85 17.36 4.02 -8.36
CA SER A 85 18.46 3.05 -8.38
C SER A 85 18.96 2.59 -7.00
N ARG A 86 18.18 2.81 -5.94
CA ARG A 86 18.51 2.30 -4.61
C ARG A 86 18.17 0.82 -4.53
N ARG A 87 19.01 0.07 -3.83
CA ARG A 87 18.84 -1.36 -3.60
C ARG A 87 18.17 -1.58 -2.25
N TRP A 88 17.06 -2.30 -2.29
CA TRP A 88 16.30 -2.76 -1.14
C TRP A 88 16.48 -4.26 -0.99
N VAL A 89 16.57 -4.73 0.26
CA VAL A 89 16.76 -6.15 0.56
C VAL A 89 15.73 -6.58 1.60
N ALA A 90 14.72 -7.31 1.18
CA ALA A 90 13.88 -8.03 2.13
C ALA A 90 14.67 -9.22 2.66
N THR A 91 14.95 -9.22 3.96
CA THR A 91 15.78 -10.27 4.59
C THR A 91 15.14 -11.66 4.50
N ARG A 92 15.98 -12.69 4.48
CA ARG A 92 15.54 -14.07 4.70
C ARG A 92 14.75 -14.15 6.01
N GLY A 93 13.62 -14.84 5.99
CA GLY A 93 12.74 -14.95 7.15
C GLY A 93 11.61 -13.92 7.19
N THR A 94 11.64 -12.86 6.37
CA THR A 94 10.49 -11.95 6.23
C THR A 94 9.25 -12.75 5.86
N LEU A 95 8.17 -12.55 6.62
CA LEU A 95 6.91 -13.23 6.42
C LEU A 95 6.05 -12.48 5.41
N THR A 96 5.46 -13.20 4.46
CA THR A 96 4.47 -12.66 3.53
C THR A 96 3.35 -13.65 3.27
N ASP A 97 2.14 -13.15 3.05
CA ASP A 97 1.00 -13.93 2.54
C ASP A 97 0.84 -13.80 1.01
N GLY A 98 1.79 -13.14 0.36
CA GLY A 98 1.73 -12.80 -1.06
C GLY A 98 0.84 -11.58 -1.28
N ALA A 99 -0.20 -11.71 -2.09
CA ALA A 99 -1.22 -10.67 -2.17
C ALA A 99 -2.21 -10.82 -1.00
N SER A 100 -2.29 -9.83 -0.10
CA SER A 100 -3.22 -9.83 1.04
C SER A 100 -4.68 -9.61 0.58
N ILE A 101 -5.27 -10.63 -0.02
CA ILE A 101 -6.62 -10.63 -0.59
C ILE A 101 -7.53 -11.55 0.23
N PRO A 102 -8.73 -11.11 0.66
CA PRO A 102 -9.66 -11.97 1.40
C PRO A 102 -9.95 -13.28 0.67
N ALA A 103 -10.04 -14.38 1.43
CA ALA A 103 -10.17 -15.74 0.87
C ALA A 103 -11.37 -15.91 -0.08
N LEU A 104 -12.44 -15.12 0.12
CA LEU A 104 -13.62 -15.12 -0.75
C LEU A 104 -13.30 -14.77 -2.21
N PHE A 105 -12.23 -14.02 -2.48
CA PHE A 105 -11.84 -13.61 -3.83
C PHE A 105 -10.80 -14.54 -4.48
N VAL A 106 -10.20 -15.48 -3.74
CA VAL A 106 -9.22 -16.45 -4.25
C VAL A 106 -9.71 -17.24 -5.48
N PRO A 107 -10.99 -17.66 -5.59
CA PRO A 107 -11.48 -18.33 -6.80
C PRO A 107 -11.35 -17.48 -8.07
N ILE A 108 -11.28 -16.16 -7.94
CA ILE A 108 -11.14 -15.21 -9.05
C ILE A 108 -9.66 -14.85 -9.27
N THR A 109 -8.92 -14.58 -8.20
CA THR A 109 -7.52 -14.12 -8.27
C THR A 109 -6.49 -15.24 -8.41
N GLY A 110 -6.88 -16.48 -8.11
CA GLY A 110 -5.99 -17.64 -8.14
C GLY A 110 -5.06 -17.69 -6.93
N ASN A 111 -3.87 -18.25 -7.12
CA ASN A 111 -2.91 -18.48 -6.05
C ASN A 111 -2.13 -17.19 -5.72
N LEU A 112 -2.26 -16.70 -4.49
CA LEU A 112 -1.67 -15.44 -4.02
C LEU A 112 -0.13 -15.50 -3.86
N LEU A 113 0.47 -16.69 -3.97
CA LEU A 113 1.91 -16.93 -3.91
C LEU A 113 2.56 -17.13 -5.30
N THR A 114 1.83 -16.88 -6.39
CA THR A 114 2.43 -16.93 -7.72
C THR A 114 3.38 -15.73 -7.91
N PRO A 115 4.36 -15.83 -8.81
CA PRO A 115 5.35 -14.77 -9.05
C PRO A 115 4.76 -13.37 -9.28
N GLU A 116 3.56 -13.29 -9.86
CA GLU A 116 2.84 -12.05 -10.16
C GLU A 116 2.50 -11.25 -8.88
N PHE A 117 2.27 -11.95 -7.77
CA PHE A 117 1.87 -11.38 -6.49
C PHE A 117 2.98 -11.45 -5.45
N ALA A 118 3.69 -12.58 -5.39
CA ALA A 118 4.64 -12.93 -4.36
C ALA A 118 5.78 -11.91 -4.19
N ASN A 119 6.35 -11.41 -5.29
CA ASN A 119 7.45 -10.45 -5.23
C ASN A 119 7.01 -9.11 -4.62
N ALA A 120 5.85 -8.61 -5.03
CA ALA A 120 5.31 -7.35 -4.54
C ALA A 120 4.88 -7.47 -3.06
N GLY A 121 4.24 -8.59 -2.70
CA GLY A 121 3.88 -8.92 -1.32
C GLY A 121 5.11 -8.96 -0.40
N ALA A 122 6.13 -9.74 -0.78
CA ALA A 122 7.36 -9.87 0.00
C ALA A 122 8.08 -8.53 0.22
N LEU A 123 8.10 -7.65 -0.79
CA LEU A 123 8.66 -6.30 -0.64
C LEU A 123 7.82 -5.42 0.29
N ASN A 124 6.51 -5.39 0.10
CA ASN A 124 5.58 -4.61 0.92
C ASN A 124 5.67 -5.00 2.40
N ASP A 125 5.67 -6.30 2.67
CA ASP A 125 5.71 -6.82 4.04
C ASP A 125 7.07 -6.60 4.70
N ALA A 126 8.16 -6.63 3.93
CA ALA A 126 9.47 -6.24 4.42
C ALA A 126 9.51 -4.77 4.86
N ILE A 127 8.93 -3.87 4.06
CA ILE A 127 8.84 -2.45 4.41
C ILE A 127 8.00 -2.27 5.69
N ALA A 128 6.81 -2.87 5.75
CA ALA A 128 5.90 -2.72 6.87
C ALA A 128 6.47 -3.30 8.19
N SER A 129 7.25 -4.37 8.11
CA SER A 129 7.87 -5.01 9.28
C SER A 129 9.23 -4.41 9.68
N GLY A 130 9.77 -3.49 8.88
CA GLY A 130 11.15 -2.98 9.06
C GLY A 130 12.23 -4.00 8.72
N GLY A 131 11.91 -5.02 7.92
CA GLY A 131 12.82 -6.07 7.45
C GLY A 131 13.58 -5.74 6.17
N ILE A 132 13.90 -4.45 5.96
CA ILE A 132 14.65 -3.86 4.84
C ILE A 132 15.92 -3.16 5.31
#